data_AF-A0A924H661-F1
#
_entry.id   AF-A0A924H661-F1
#
_cell.length_a   1.000
_cell.length_b   1.000
_cell.length_c   1.000
_cell.angle_alpha   90.00
_cell.angle_beta   90.00
_cell.angle_gamma   90.00
#
_symmetry.space_group_name_H-M   'P 1'
#
loop_
_entity.id
_entity.type
_entity.pdbx_description
1 polymer ?
#
loop_
_entity_poly.entity_id
_entity_poly.type
_entity_poly.pdbx_seq_one_letter_code
_entity_poly.pdbx_strand_id
1 'polypeptide(L)'
;MKSFKLFLGTLVGSILLVSCNKEELPVFASLGNYENGIFVLNEGNAAAGSVSFIKNNSLFVNQNIFAAENPTANGIGGYVQSIFFDGEKAFIISGSNKITVVNRYTFKLIGTVESGLANPRYGVVVGGKAYVTNSKTNSFENPATGNTDDYISVINLSTLQVESTINIDAIADKIAFINGKIYITNGTYGEGNSLTIIDPLNNTIIKTLTFGNSPNSMEESNGNLYVLCSNFANASELVKVNLATDEIASNLILPNALGNAQNLNVENGNIYFTVDSKVFSSPLNSASISETPLFTSTATTLYGFTVKNTTIYLSDAKDYNSDGGVFIYSTSGTLVNQFTVGLIPNGFYFN
;
A
#
# COMPACT_ATOMS: atom_id res chain seq x y z
N MET A 1 -33.16 71.16 -67.88
CA MET A 1 -33.67 69.89 -67.31
C MET A 1 -32.60 69.33 -66.37
N LYS A 2 -33.06 68.71 -65.29
CA LYS A 2 -32.42 68.55 -63.98
C LYS A 2 -31.12 67.73 -64.00
N SER A 3 -30.11 68.21 -63.27
CA SER A 3 -28.92 67.48 -62.85
C SER A 3 -29.07 67.05 -61.38
N PHE A 4 -28.94 65.75 -61.14
CA PHE A 4 -29.04 65.12 -59.83
C PHE A 4 -27.70 65.29 -59.09
N LYS A 5 -27.71 65.85 -57.88
CA LYS A 5 -26.54 65.93 -57.00
C LYS A 5 -26.75 65.09 -55.74
N LEU A 6 -25.74 64.26 -55.53
CA LEU A 6 -25.31 63.50 -54.36
C LEU A 6 -25.65 64.15 -53.01
N PHE A 7 -26.20 63.38 -52.06
CA PHE A 7 -26.06 63.65 -50.63
C PHE A 7 -25.63 62.35 -49.94
N LEU A 8 -24.45 62.41 -49.33
CA LEU A 8 -23.75 61.32 -48.67
C LEU A 8 -24.21 61.27 -47.20
N GLY A 9 -24.96 60.22 -46.83
CA GLY A 9 -25.38 59.97 -45.46
C GLY A 9 -24.37 59.09 -44.73
N THR A 10 -23.85 59.58 -43.61
CA THR A 10 -22.93 58.91 -42.69
C THR A 10 -23.62 57.77 -41.94
N LEU A 11 -23.19 56.52 -42.20
CA LEU A 11 -23.59 55.35 -41.44
C LEU A 11 -22.51 55.02 -40.40
N VAL A 12 -22.80 55.26 -39.13
CA VAL A 12 -21.97 54.87 -37.98
C VAL A 12 -22.17 53.37 -37.75
N GLY A 13 -21.20 52.56 -38.17
CA GLY A 13 -21.14 51.13 -37.89
C GLY A 13 -20.25 50.85 -36.68
N SER A 14 -20.86 50.70 -35.50
CA SER A 14 -20.20 50.16 -34.30
C SER A 14 -20.01 48.66 -34.45
N ILE A 15 -18.82 48.22 -34.86
CA ILE A 15 -18.42 46.82 -34.80
C ILE A 15 -17.79 46.57 -33.43
N LEU A 16 -18.49 45.76 -32.64
CA LEU A 16 -18.13 45.27 -31.32
C LEU A 16 -16.80 44.49 -31.40
N LEU A 17 -15.79 44.96 -30.67
CA LEU A 17 -14.61 44.17 -30.32
C LEU A 17 -15.05 43.15 -29.24
N VAL A 18 -15.42 41.94 -29.67
CA VAL A 18 -15.55 40.81 -28.76
C VAL A 18 -14.14 40.38 -28.37
N SER A 19 -13.62 40.91 -27.26
CA SER A 19 -12.44 40.36 -26.59
C SER A 19 -12.80 38.99 -26.08
N CYS A 20 -12.31 37.95 -26.75
CA CYS A 20 -12.36 36.59 -26.26
C CYS A 20 -11.35 36.48 -25.10
N ASN A 21 -11.80 36.78 -23.88
CA ASN A 21 -11.03 36.43 -22.68
C ASN A 21 -10.97 34.91 -22.64
N LYS A 22 -9.82 34.35 -23.02
CA LYS A 22 -9.50 32.97 -22.64
C LYS A 22 -9.46 32.96 -21.12
N GLU A 23 -10.50 32.38 -20.50
CA GLU A 23 -10.42 32.02 -19.10
C GLU A 23 -9.22 31.09 -18.95
N GLU A 24 -8.14 31.60 -18.35
CA GLU A 24 -7.00 30.79 -17.98
C GLU A 24 -7.50 29.79 -16.94
N LEU A 25 -7.51 28.51 -17.31
CA LEU A 25 -7.78 27.44 -16.36
C LEU A 25 -6.82 27.59 -15.19
N PRO A 26 -7.27 27.39 -13.94
CA PRO A 26 -6.42 27.56 -12.78
C PRO A 26 -5.21 26.63 -12.90
N VAL A 27 -4.02 27.22 -13.02
CA VAL A 27 -2.75 26.49 -12.92
C VAL A 27 -2.54 26.19 -11.45
N PHE A 28 -2.88 24.98 -11.03
CA PHE A 28 -2.52 24.51 -9.70
C PHE A 28 -1.00 24.48 -9.58
N ALA A 29 -0.46 25.04 -8.49
CA ALA A 29 0.97 24.96 -8.22
C ALA A 29 1.38 23.50 -8.01
N SER A 30 2.47 23.07 -8.64
CA SER A 30 3.04 21.74 -8.45
C SER A 30 3.36 21.52 -6.96
N LEU A 31 2.96 20.36 -6.42
CA LEU A 31 3.26 20.00 -5.03
C LEU A 31 4.72 19.51 -4.88
N GLY A 32 5.37 19.13 -5.98
CA GLY A 32 6.76 18.69 -6.02
C GLY A 32 7.04 17.64 -7.11
N ASN A 33 8.30 17.24 -7.23
CA ASN A 33 8.77 16.31 -8.28
C ASN A 33 8.13 14.93 -8.25
N TYR A 34 7.56 14.55 -7.10
CA TYR A 34 7.02 13.20 -6.87
C TYR A 34 5.49 13.17 -6.84
N GLU A 35 4.79 14.22 -7.29
CA GLU A 35 3.33 14.18 -7.44
C GLU A 35 2.86 13.26 -8.58
N ASN A 36 1.64 12.71 -8.46
CA ASN A 36 0.94 11.95 -9.50
C ASN A 36 1.72 10.72 -9.99
N GLY A 37 2.00 9.79 -9.07
CA GLY A 37 2.74 8.59 -9.40
C GLY A 37 2.65 7.51 -8.33
N ILE A 38 3.66 6.64 -8.30
CA ILE A 38 3.70 5.49 -7.41
C ILE A 38 5.11 5.39 -6.84
N PHE A 39 5.18 5.26 -5.51
CA PHE A 39 6.37 4.81 -4.84
C PHE A 39 6.44 3.30 -4.88
N VAL A 40 7.59 2.78 -5.31
CA VAL A 40 7.93 1.37 -5.24
C VAL A 40 8.93 1.24 -4.11
N LEU A 41 8.53 0.50 -3.08
CA LEU A 41 9.37 0.24 -1.92
C LEU A 41 10.28 -0.95 -2.23
N ASN A 42 11.58 -0.77 -2.02
CA ASN A 42 12.58 -1.79 -2.23
C ASN A 42 13.16 -2.15 -0.87
N GLU A 43 12.88 -3.37 -0.42
CA GLU A 43 13.26 -3.88 0.90
C GLU A 43 14.76 -3.76 1.13
N GLY A 44 15.53 -4.07 0.09
CA GLY A 44 16.97 -4.09 0.14
C GLY A 44 17.49 -5.19 1.05
N ASN A 45 18.49 -4.87 1.86
CA ASN A 45 19.15 -5.82 2.74
C ASN A 45 19.34 -5.21 4.14
N ALA A 46 20.10 -5.89 5.01
CA ALA A 46 20.38 -5.43 6.36
C ALA A 46 20.99 -4.02 6.44
N ALA A 47 21.76 -3.62 5.43
CA ALA A 47 22.45 -2.34 5.42
C ALA A 47 21.57 -1.20 4.88
N ALA A 48 20.79 -1.45 3.81
CA ALA A 48 19.98 -0.42 3.18
C ALA A 48 18.84 -1.00 2.33
N GLY A 49 17.69 -0.32 2.37
CA GLY A 49 16.67 -0.35 1.32
C GLY A 49 16.55 1.00 0.60
N SER A 50 15.60 1.10 -0.32
CA SER A 50 15.39 2.32 -1.11
C SER A 50 13.94 2.51 -1.54
N VAL A 51 13.60 3.73 -1.98
CA VAL A 51 12.31 4.03 -2.61
C VAL A 51 12.55 4.47 -4.05
N SER A 52 11.85 3.86 -4.98
CA SER A 52 11.81 4.28 -6.38
C SER A 52 10.50 5.00 -6.67
N PHE A 53 10.48 5.92 -7.62
CA PHE A 53 9.27 6.63 -8.05
C PHE A 53 9.02 6.44 -9.54
N ILE A 54 7.80 6.01 -9.87
CA ILE A 54 7.30 5.91 -11.24
C ILE A 54 6.18 6.94 -11.38
N LYS A 55 6.42 7.98 -12.18
CA LYS A 55 5.39 8.98 -12.50
C LYS A 55 4.33 8.36 -13.40
N ASN A 56 3.06 8.73 -13.22
CA ASN A 56 1.99 8.24 -14.09
C ASN A 56 2.28 8.56 -15.56
N ASN A 57 2.02 7.59 -16.44
CA ASN A 57 2.29 7.66 -17.88
C ASN A 57 3.76 7.89 -18.26
N SER A 58 4.69 7.73 -17.32
CA SER A 58 6.13 7.81 -17.58
C SER A 58 6.67 6.48 -18.11
N LEU A 59 7.68 6.57 -18.98
CA LEU A 59 8.52 5.43 -19.38
C LEU A 59 9.82 5.37 -18.56
N PHE A 60 9.95 6.22 -17.54
CA PHE A 60 11.14 6.34 -16.71
C PHE A 60 10.80 6.17 -15.24
N VAL A 61 11.76 5.57 -14.52
CA VAL A 61 11.75 5.41 -13.07
C VAL A 61 12.90 6.18 -12.46
N ASN A 62 12.62 6.90 -11.37
CA ASN A 62 13.65 7.50 -10.53
C ASN A 62 13.94 6.52 -9.39
N GLN A 63 15.12 5.91 -9.40
CA GLN A 63 15.50 5.01 -8.30
C GLN A 63 16.13 5.79 -7.14
N ASN A 64 16.01 5.22 -5.93
CA ASN A 64 16.60 5.72 -4.70
C ASN A 64 16.38 7.23 -4.47
N ILE A 65 15.12 7.65 -4.58
CA ILE A 65 14.72 9.05 -4.48
C ILE A 65 15.01 9.66 -3.10
N PHE A 66 15.10 8.83 -2.04
CA PHE A 66 15.54 9.30 -0.73
C PHE A 66 16.96 9.86 -0.76
N ALA A 67 17.91 9.09 -1.30
CA ALA A 67 19.31 9.49 -1.35
C ALA A 67 19.51 10.69 -2.29
N ALA A 68 18.72 10.76 -3.38
CA ALA A 68 18.76 11.90 -4.30
C ALA A 68 18.36 13.22 -3.61
N GLU A 69 17.28 13.21 -2.82
CA GLU A 69 16.75 14.41 -2.18
C GLU A 69 17.40 14.72 -0.83
N ASN A 70 18.09 13.74 -0.22
CA ASN A 70 18.70 13.83 1.10
C ASN A 70 20.13 13.28 1.12
N PRO A 71 21.07 13.83 0.33
CA PRO A 71 22.40 13.24 0.12
C PRO A 71 23.28 13.17 1.38
N THR A 72 22.94 13.91 2.43
CA THR A 72 23.68 13.93 3.71
C THR A 72 22.98 13.13 4.82
N ALA A 73 21.82 12.51 4.55
CA ALA A 73 21.05 11.77 5.55
C ALA A 73 21.50 10.30 5.65
N ASN A 74 21.36 9.72 6.85
CA ASN A 74 21.69 8.32 7.13
C ASN A 74 20.60 7.35 6.64
N GLY A 75 20.36 7.32 5.33
CA GLY A 75 19.46 6.37 4.65
C GLY A 75 18.05 6.23 5.26
N ILE A 76 17.28 5.27 4.74
CA ILE A 76 15.96 4.92 5.30
C ILE A 76 15.99 3.68 6.20
N GLY A 77 17.17 3.08 6.38
CA GLY A 77 17.35 1.80 7.08
C GLY A 77 17.36 0.60 6.14
N GLY A 78 17.58 -0.58 6.71
CA GLY A 78 17.57 -1.87 6.01
C GLY A 78 16.24 -2.60 6.15
N TYR A 79 15.98 -3.59 5.30
CA TYR A 79 14.73 -4.38 5.31
C TYR A 79 13.49 -3.47 5.35
N VAL A 80 13.40 -2.56 4.38
CA VAL A 80 12.34 -1.55 4.34
C VAL A 80 11.00 -2.22 4.05
N GLN A 81 10.07 -2.14 4.99
CA GLN A 81 8.93 -3.03 5.05
C GLN A 81 7.64 -2.41 4.50
N SER A 82 7.35 -1.15 4.85
CA SER A 82 6.13 -0.50 4.37
C SER A 82 6.18 1.03 4.36
N ILE A 83 5.16 1.64 3.75
CA ILE A 83 4.88 3.08 3.83
C ILE A 83 3.43 3.31 4.28
N PHE A 84 3.22 4.31 5.13
CA PHE A 84 1.88 4.87 5.38
C PHE A 84 1.91 6.41 5.30
N PHE A 85 0.75 7.05 5.19
CA PHE A 85 0.64 8.48 4.90
C PHE A 85 -0.16 9.24 5.97
N ASP A 86 0.22 10.49 6.23
CA ASP A 86 -0.54 11.50 7.00
C ASP A 86 -0.46 12.86 6.29
N GLY A 87 -1.50 13.21 5.52
CA GLY A 87 -1.48 14.41 4.68
C GLY A 87 -0.29 14.42 3.73
N GLU A 88 0.58 15.42 3.85
CA GLU A 88 1.80 15.55 3.04
C GLU A 88 2.97 14.67 3.53
N LYS A 89 2.83 13.92 4.63
CA LYS A 89 3.91 13.09 5.16
C LYS A 89 3.80 11.65 4.66
N ALA A 90 4.94 11.07 4.33
CA ALA A 90 5.11 9.63 4.17
C ALA A 90 6.01 9.09 5.28
N PHE A 91 5.59 8.00 5.91
CA PHE A 91 6.31 7.30 6.96
C PHE A 91 6.82 5.99 6.40
N ILE A 92 8.13 5.88 6.25
CA ILE A 92 8.81 4.74 5.64
C ILE A 92 9.32 3.87 6.78
N ILE A 93 8.74 2.69 6.95
CA ILE A 93 9.06 1.75 8.01
C ILE A 93 10.18 0.82 7.56
N SER A 94 11.20 0.68 8.39
CA SER A 94 12.35 -0.21 8.18
C SER A 94 12.49 -1.18 9.34
N GLY A 95 12.63 -2.47 9.00
CA GLY A 95 12.86 -3.55 9.96
C GLY A 95 14.14 -3.37 10.78
N SER A 96 15.06 -2.47 10.37
CA SER A 96 16.21 -2.07 11.18
C SER A 96 15.86 -1.03 12.27
N ASN A 97 14.70 -1.16 12.90
CA ASN A 97 14.22 -0.33 14.02
C ASN A 97 14.12 1.18 13.72
N LYS A 98 13.72 1.54 12.49
CA LYS A 98 13.66 2.94 12.06
C LYS A 98 12.37 3.23 11.31
N ILE A 99 11.78 4.38 11.59
CA ILE A 99 10.77 5.00 10.72
C ILE A 99 11.32 6.32 10.22
N THR A 100 11.41 6.49 8.91
CA THR A 100 11.84 7.74 8.27
C THR A 100 10.63 8.51 7.78
N VAL A 101 10.50 9.78 8.17
CA VAL A 101 9.38 10.65 7.80
C VAL A 101 9.85 11.66 6.77
N VAL A 102 9.19 11.69 5.60
CA VAL A 102 9.50 12.62 4.51
C VAL A 102 8.25 13.39 4.08
N ASN A 103 8.43 14.54 3.44
CA ASN A 103 7.36 15.15 2.67
C ASN A 103 7.15 14.33 1.39
N ARG A 104 5.94 13.81 1.16
CA ARG A 104 5.65 12.87 0.07
C ARG A 104 5.71 13.47 -1.34
N TYR A 105 5.80 14.78 -1.50
CA TYR A 105 5.86 15.42 -2.82
C TYR A 105 7.26 15.90 -3.19
N THR A 106 8.08 16.24 -2.19
CA THR A 106 9.49 16.65 -2.37
C THR A 106 10.48 15.56 -1.98
N PHE A 107 10.03 14.54 -1.25
CA PHE A 107 10.81 13.46 -0.64
C PHE A 107 11.92 13.91 0.33
N LYS A 108 11.88 15.18 0.77
CA LYS A 108 12.80 15.71 1.77
C LYS A 108 12.46 15.20 3.17
N LEU A 109 13.52 14.88 3.93
CA LEU A 109 13.45 14.40 5.30
C LEU A 109 12.81 15.45 6.22
N ILE A 110 11.82 15.00 7.00
CA ILE A 110 11.17 15.76 8.07
C ILE A 110 11.73 15.33 9.43
N GLY A 111 11.90 14.03 9.65
CA GLY A 111 12.39 13.48 10.91
C GLY A 111 12.42 11.96 10.94
N THR A 112 12.77 11.38 12.08
CA THR A 112 12.86 9.92 12.27
C THR A 112 12.28 9.48 13.62
N VAL A 113 11.84 8.23 13.70
CA VAL A 113 11.55 7.51 14.94
C VAL A 113 12.55 6.36 15.02
N GLU A 114 13.36 6.33 16.09
CA GLU A 114 14.49 5.38 16.23
C GLU A 114 14.51 4.70 17.62
N SER A 115 13.50 4.93 18.45
CA SER A 115 13.35 4.36 19.79
C SER A 115 11.96 3.77 19.97
N GLY A 116 11.84 2.75 20.84
CA GLY A 116 10.56 2.06 21.09
C GLY A 116 10.05 1.25 19.89
N LEU A 117 10.97 0.80 19.03
CA LEU A 117 10.70 -0.05 17.87
C LEU A 117 11.53 -1.34 17.98
N ALA A 118 10.95 -2.46 17.55
CA ALA A 118 11.62 -3.75 17.41
C ALA A 118 11.07 -4.46 16.17
N ASN A 119 11.83 -4.41 15.05
CA ASN A 119 11.43 -4.92 13.74
C ASN A 119 10.01 -4.44 13.35
N PRO A 120 9.82 -3.10 13.20
CA PRO A 120 8.52 -2.53 12.88
C PRO A 120 8.08 -2.96 11.47
N ARG A 121 6.78 -3.20 11.28
CA ARG A 121 6.23 -3.84 10.08
C ARG A 121 5.32 -2.91 9.28
N TYR A 122 4.15 -2.56 9.82
CA TYR A 122 3.12 -1.78 9.15
C TYR A 122 2.55 -0.71 10.08
N GLY A 123 1.98 0.36 9.52
CA GLY A 123 1.44 1.44 10.32
C GLY A 123 0.18 2.09 9.76
N VAL A 124 -0.63 2.65 10.66
CA VAL A 124 -1.82 3.47 10.35
C VAL A 124 -1.84 4.72 11.20
N VAL A 125 -2.53 5.76 10.71
CA VAL A 125 -2.70 7.03 11.42
C VAL A 125 -4.09 7.09 12.04
N VAL A 126 -4.15 7.41 13.33
CA VAL A 126 -5.39 7.60 14.07
C VAL A 126 -5.24 8.80 15.01
N GLY A 127 -6.05 9.83 14.83
CA GLY A 127 -6.18 10.94 15.79
C GLY A 127 -4.87 11.67 16.12
N GLY A 128 -3.98 11.89 15.14
CA GLY A 128 -2.67 12.54 15.36
C GLY A 128 -1.59 11.61 15.94
N LYS A 129 -1.87 10.30 16.02
CA LYS A 129 -0.92 9.26 16.38
C LYS A 129 -0.71 8.28 15.23
N ALA A 130 0.44 7.64 15.18
CA ALA A 130 0.65 6.43 14.38
C ALA A 130 0.65 5.19 15.27
N TYR A 131 0.01 4.13 14.79
CA TYR A 131 0.01 2.81 15.41
C TYR A 131 0.84 1.90 14.49
N VAL A 132 1.94 1.34 15.01
CA VAL A 132 2.89 0.57 14.22
C VAL A 132 3.09 -0.80 14.82
N THR A 133 2.88 -1.86 14.04
CA THR A 133 3.14 -3.25 14.43
C THR A 133 4.64 -3.51 14.54
N ASN A 134 5.07 -4.27 15.55
CA ASN A 134 6.46 -4.65 15.79
C ASN A 134 6.54 -6.17 15.96
N SER A 135 7.33 -6.82 15.10
CA SER A 135 7.51 -8.28 15.12
C SER A 135 8.82 -8.65 15.82
N LYS A 136 8.78 -8.66 17.15
CA LYS A 136 9.94 -8.52 18.02
C LYS A 136 10.89 -9.71 17.95
N THR A 137 10.37 -10.93 18.09
CA THR A 137 11.15 -12.16 17.91
C THR A 137 10.36 -13.17 17.10
N ASN A 138 11.00 -13.90 16.20
CA ASN A 138 10.31 -14.99 15.49
C ASN A 138 10.27 -16.27 16.35
N SER A 139 9.29 -17.14 16.12
CA SER A 139 9.19 -18.45 16.79
C SER A 139 10.44 -19.32 16.63
N PHE A 140 11.11 -19.26 15.48
CA PHE A 140 12.32 -20.04 15.22
C PHE A 140 13.54 -19.50 15.98
N GLU A 141 13.55 -18.22 16.35
CA GLU A 141 14.57 -17.61 17.22
C GLU A 141 14.27 -17.87 18.70
N ASN A 142 12.98 -17.77 19.08
CA ASN A 142 12.52 -18.00 20.44
C ASN A 142 11.20 -18.80 20.44
N PRO A 143 11.27 -20.14 20.48
CA PRO A 143 10.07 -20.98 20.42
C PRO A 143 9.09 -20.79 21.59
N ALA A 144 9.55 -20.23 22.71
CA ALA A 144 8.72 -20.05 23.89
C ALA A 144 7.81 -18.81 23.78
N THR A 145 8.26 -17.73 23.14
CA THR A 145 7.54 -16.45 23.15
C THR A 145 7.50 -15.71 21.82
N GLY A 146 8.18 -16.17 20.76
CA GLY A 146 8.28 -15.41 19.51
C GLY A 146 6.94 -15.14 18.83
N ASN A 147 5.95 -16.01 19.04
CA ASN A 147 4.62 -15.77 18.50
C ASN A 147 3.71 -14.96 19.44
N THR A 148 4.19 -14.45 20.58
CA THR A 148 3.37 -13.77 21.58
C THR A 148 3.99 -12.49 22.15
N ASP A 149 5.24 -12.16 21.83
CA ASP A 149 5.92 -10.98 22.37
C ASP A 149 5.86 -9.71 21.49
N ASP A 150 5.06 -9.78 20.42
CA ASP A 150 4.80 -8.68 19.50
C ASP A 150 3.87 -7.62 20.12
N TYR A 151 4.06 -6.37 19.65
CA TYR A 151 3.38 -5.21 20.22
C TYR A 151 3.16 -4.11 19.18
N ILE A 152 2.28 -3.17 19.52
CA ILE A 152 2.00 -1.97 18.73
C ILE A 152 2.66 -0.77 19.39
N SER A 153 3.51 -0.05 18.69
CA SER A 153 4.01 1.25 19.14
C SER A 153 2.97 2.33 18.82
N VAL A 154 2.64 3.15 19.81
CA VAL A 154 1.77 4.31 19.66
C VAL A 154 2.65 5.56 19.64
N ILE A 155 2.81 6.16 18.46
CA ILE A 155 3.73 7.26 18.18
C ILE A 155 2.96 8.57 18.07
N ASN A 156 3.40 9.61 18.77
CA ASN A 156 2.85 10.95 18.57
C ASN A 156 3.44 11.60 17.33
N LEU A 157 2.59 11.99 16.38
CA LEU A 157 3.04 12.50 15.08
C LEU A 157 3.63 13.91 15.14
N SER A 158 3.37 14.66 16.22
CA SER A 158 3.96 16.00 16.42
C SER A 158 5.38 15.93 16.97
N THR A 159 5.68 14.92 17.79
CA THR A 159 7.00 14.76 18.44
C THR A 159 7.85 13.67 17.80
N LEU A 160 7.24 12.79 17.00
CA LEU A 160 7.86 11.59 16.44
C LEU A 160 8.50 10.70 17.53
N GLN A 161 7.81 10.58 18.66
CA GLN A 161 8.23 9.73 19.78
C GLN A 161 7.17 8.67 20.08
N VAL A 162 7.62 7.46 20.44
CA VAL A 162 6.74 6.43 21.00
C VAL A 162 6.31 6.84 22.40
N GLU A 163 5.01 6.99 22.62
CA GLU A 163 4.44 7.40 23.92
C GLU A 163 3.97 6.21 24.76
N SER A 164 3.58 5.12 24.11
CA SER A 164 3.09 3.89 24.76
C SER A 164 3.16 2.70 23.80
N THR A 165 2.99 1.50 24.35
CA THR A 165 2.87 0.27 23.57
C THR A 165 1.59 -0.49 23.96
N ILE A 166 1.08 -1.31 23.03
CA ILE A 166 -0.03 -2.24 23.25
C ILE A 166 0.49 -3.65 22.97
N ASN A 167 0.51 -4.50 24.00
CA ASN A 167 0.90 -5.90 23.82
C ASN A 167 -0.25 -6.67 23.15
N ILE A 168 0.08 -7.51 22.16
CA ILE A 168 -0.92 -8.24 21.38
C ILE A 168 -1.10 -9.69 21.87
N ASP A 169 -0.08 -10.28 22.50
CA ASP A 169 -0.06 -11.70 22.91
C ASP A 169 -0.28 -12.67 21.73
N ALA A 170 0.09 -12.21 20.53
CA ALA A 170 0.10 -12.95 19.28
C ALA A 170 1.06 -12.25 18.31
N ILE A 171 1.38 -12.86 17.18
CA ILE A 171 2.10 -12.23 16.06
C ILE A 171 1.41 -10.90 15.70
N ALA A 172 2.14 -9.85 15.33
CA ALA A 172 1.57 -8.60 14.82
C ALA A 172 2.18 -8.22 13.47
N ASP A 173 1.42 -8.36 12.38
CA ASP A 173 1.90 -8.03 11.02
C ASP A 173 1.08 -6.90 10.38
N LYS A 174 0.15 -7.18 9.46
CA LYS A 174 -0.65 -6.15 8.78
C LYS A 174 -1.59 -5.42 9.75
N ILE A 175 -1.79 -4.12 9.53
CA ILE A 175 -2.65 -3.25 10.34
C ILE A 175 -3.51 -2.37 9.44
N ALA A 176 -4.79 -2.19 9.80
CA ALA A 176 -5.73 -1.31 9.11
C ALA A 176 -6.59 -0.54 10.12
N PHE A 177 -6.89 0.73 9.81
CA PHE A 177 -7.82 1.55 10.57
C PHE A 177 -9.12 1.69 9.79
N ILE A 178 -10.20 1.10 10.31
CA ILE A 178 -11.47 0.96 9.60
C ILE A 178 -12.60 1.24 10.60
N ASN A 179 -13.56 2.11 10.25
CA ASN A 179 -14.75 2.40 11.05
C ASN A 179 -14.45 2.73 12.54
N GLY A 180 -13.36 3.46 12.80
CA GLY A 180 -12.97 3.87 14.15
C GLY A 180 -12.23 2.81 14.97
N LYS A 181 -11.93 1.65 14.39
CA LYS A 181 -11.21 0.54 15.04
C LYS A 181 -9.94 0.20 14.28
N ILE A 182 -8.98 -0.38 15.00
CA ILE A 182 -7.74 -0.90 14.42
C ILE A 182 -7.86 -2.42 14.33
N TYR A 183 -7.63 -2.99 13.15
CA TYR A 183 -7.60 -4.42 12.88
C TYR A 183 -6.16 -4.83 12.60
N ILE A 184 -5.69 -5.90 13.23
CA ILE A 184 -4.32 -6.42 13.12
C ILE A 184 -4.36 -7.89 12.79
N THR A 185 -3.72 -8.31 11.70
CA THR A 185 -3.55 -9.72 11.38
C THR A 185 -2.48 -10.32 12.29
N ASN A 186 -2.84 -11.39 12.99
CA ASN A 186 -1.95 -12.15 13.84
C ASN A 186 -1.47 -13.40 13.10
N GLY A 187 -0.70 -13.17 12.04
CA GLY A 187 -0.08 -14.23 11.28
C GLY A 187 1.02 -13.73 10.36
N THR A 188 2.02 -14.58 10.17
CA THR A 188 3.10 -14.40 9.20
C THR A 188 3.70 -15.76 8.86
N TYR A 189 4.17 -15.96 7.63
CA TYR A 189 4.82 -17.21 7.18
C TYR A 189 4.09 -18.49 7.61
N GLY A 190 2.76 -18.52 7.52
CA GLY A 190 1.96 -19.69 7.87
C GLY A 190 1.77 -19.95 9.37
N GLU A 191 2.34 -19.11 10.23
CA GLU A 191 2.16 -19.14 11.68
C GLU A 191 1.12 -18.13 12.16
N GLY A 192 0.52 -18.38 13.32
CA GLY A 192 -0.61 -17.61 13.82
C GLY A 192 -1.89 -17.89 13.01
N ASN A 193 -3.03 -17.48 13.54
CA ASN A 193 -4.33 -17.74 12.91
C ASN A 193 -5.43 -16.82 13.43
N SER A 194 -5.10 -15.59 13.84
CA SER A 194 -6.11 -14.70 14.41
C SER A 194 -6.07 -13.28 13.87
N LEU A 195 -7.10 -12.51 14.18
CA LEU A 195 -7.21 -11.09 13.92
C LEU A 195 -7.59 -10.37 15.22
N THR A 196 -6.77 -9.41 15.63
CA THR A 196 -6.99 -8.61 16.83
C THR A 196 -7.64 -7.28 16.45
N ILE A 197 -8.64 -6.87 17.24
CA ILE A 197 -9.38 -5.62 17.07
C ILE A 197 -9.13 -4.75 18.29
N ILE A 198 -8.69 -3.51 18.06
CA ILE A 198 -8.34 -2.52 19.08
C ILE A 198 -9.26 -1.31 18.98
N ASP A 199 -9.69 -0.80 20.13
CA ASP A 199 -10.26 0.53 20.28
C ASP A 199 -9.13 1.56 20.49
N PRO A 200 -8.87 2.46 19.53
CA PRO A 200 -7.81 3.45 19.64
C PRO A 200 -8.13 4.58 20.63
N LEU A 201 -9.37 4.73 21.10
CA LEU A 201 -9.73 5.78 22.07
C LEU A 201 -9.06 5.55 23.43
N ASN A 202 -8.88 4.29 23.81
CA ASN A 202 -8.31 3.88 25.10
C ASN A 202 -7.16 2.86 24.95
N ASN A 203 -6.77 2.52 23.72
CA ASN A 203 -5.71 1.56 23.40
C ASN A 203 -5.97 0.16 23.98
N THR A 204 -7.21 -0.31 23.93
CA THR A 204 -7.59 -1.63 24.45
C THR A 204 -7.95 -2.61 23.34
N ILE A 205 -7.55 -3.88 23.52
CA ILE A 205 -8.03 -4.98 22.68
C ILE A 205 -9.48 -5.24 23.05
N ILE A 206 -10.38 -5.10 22.08
CA ILE A 206 -11.82 -5.33 22.27
C ILE A 206 -12.26 -6.72 21.81
N LYS A 207 -11.52 -7.33 20.87
CA LYS A 207 -11.85 -8.65 20.35
C LYS A 207 -10.66 -9.31 19.65
N THR A 208 -10.65 -10.64 19.67
CA THR A 208 -9.78 -11.46 18.83
C THR A 208 -10.64 -12.49 18.11
N LEU A 209 -10.51 -12.56 16.79
CA LEU A 209 -11.18 -13.55 15.94
C LEU A 209 -10.17 -14.62 15.53
N THR A 210 -10.55 -15.90 15.60
CA THR A 210 -9.68 -17.02 15.22
C THR A 210 -10.12 -17.63 13.89
N PHE A 211 -9.15 -17.95 13.04
CA PHE A 211 -9.28 -18.52 11.70
C PHE A 211 -8.71 -19.94 11.63
N GLY A 212 -8.89 -20.60 10.49
CA GLY A 212 -8.33 -21.92 10.23
C GLY A 212 -6.84 -21.87 9.87
N ASN A 213 -6.43 -20.83 9.12
CA ASN A 213 -5.06 -20.63 8.65
C ASN A 213 -4.49 -19.26 9.05
N SER A 214 -3.20 -19.06 8.80
CA SER A 214 -2.50 -17.79 9.05
C SER A 214 -2.92 -16.68 8.10
N PRO A 215 -3.43 -15.54 8.59
CA PRO A 215 -3.77 -14.40 7.74
C PRO A 215 -2.50 -13.74 7.17
N ASN A 216 -2.50 -13.46 5.87
CA ASN A 216 -1.36 -12.82 5.19
C ASN A 216 -1.70 -11.45 4.56
N SER A 217 -2.97 -11.18 4.28
CA SER A 217 -3.44 -9.93 3.69
C SER A 217 -4.89 -9.68 4.03
N MET A 218 -5.28 -8.40 4.05
CA MET A 218 -6.65 -7.98 4.35
C MET A 218 -7.05 -6.73 3.57
N GLU A 219 -8.32 -6.67 3.18
CA GLU A 219 -8.89 -5.59 2.37
C GLU A 219 -10.32 -5.27 2.81
N GLU A 220 -10.64 -3.98 2.95
CA GLU A 220 -12.00 -3.53 3.24
C GLU A 220 -12.79 -3.37 1.95
N SER A 221 -14.02 -3.88 1.93
CA SER A 221 -14.96 -3.57 0.87
C SER A 221 -16.40 -3.78 1.33
N ASN A 222 -17.26 -2.82 0.99
CA ASN A 222 -18.71 -2.89 1.22
C ASN A 222 -19.08 -3.24 2.67
N GLY A 223 -18.38 -2.64 3.65
CA GLY A 223 -18.68 -2.85 5.08
C GLY A 223 -18.23 -4.21 5.61
N ASN A 224 -17.34 -4.90 4.90
CA ASN A 224 -16.72 -6.14 5.35
C ASN A 224 -15.20 -6.04 5.21
N LEU A 225 -14.50 -6.72 6.10
CA LEU A 225 -13.06 -6.96 5.99
C LEU A 225 -12.86 -8.37 5.44
N TYR A 226 -12.21 -8.46 4.29
CA TYR A 226 -11.82 -9.72 3.67
C TYR A 226 -10.39 -10.03 4.09
N VAL A 227 -10.14 -11.23 4.59
CA VAL A 227 -8.83 -11.67 5.07
C VAL A 227 -8.46 -12.95 4.34
N LEU A 228 -7.34 -12.93 3.62
CA LEU A 228 -6.80 -14.11 2.95
C LEU A 228 -5.83 -14.82 3.90
N CYS A 229 -6.06 -16.10 4.09
CA CYS A 229 -5.30 -16.93 5.01
C CYS A 229 -4.71 -18.17 4.32
N SER A 230 -3.50 -18.56 4.70
CA SER A 230 -2.74 -19.68 4.13
C SER A 230 -1.69 -20.19 5.12
N ASN A 231 -1.31 -21.47 5.06
CA ASN A 231 -0.27 -22.03 5.95
C ASN A 231 0.71 -23.01 5.26
N PHE A 232 0.88 -22.90 3.94
CA PHE A 232 1.69 -23.78 3.08
C PHE A 232 1.27 -25.26 3.00
N ALA A 233 0.49 -25.76 3.96
CA ALA A 233 0.10 -27.17 4.05
C ALA A 233 -1.33 -27.43 3.57
N ASN A 234 -2.25 -26.50 3.84
CA ASN A 234 -3.68 -26.65 3.56
C ASN A 234 -4.11 -25.77 2.38
N ALA A 235 -5.33 -26.03 1.89
CA ALA A 235 -6.05 -25.07 1.07
C ALA A 235 -6.09 -23.70 1.76
N SER A 236 -5.86 -22.65 0.98
CA SER A 236 -6.04 -21.26 1.43
C SER A 236 -7.52 -20.99 1.69
N GLU A 237 -7.80 -19.96 2.48
CA GLU A 237 -9.17 -19.57 2.79
C GLU A 237 -9.34 -18.05 2.73
N LEU A 238 -10.53 -17.60 2.30
CA LEU A 238 -10.94 -16.21 2.30
C LEU A 238 -12.01 -16.02 3.38
N VAL A 239 -11.60 -15.41 4.49
CA VAL A 239 -12.49 -15.11 5.62
C VAL A 239 -13.12 -13.74 5.41
N LYS A 240 -14.43 -13.64 5.60
CA LYS A 240 -15.19 -12.39 5.56
C LYS A 240 -15.62 -12.03 6.97
N VAL A 241 -15.18 -10.89 7.46
CA VAL A 241 -15.56 -10.32 8.76
C VAL A 241 -16.53 -9.16 8.52
N ASN A 242 -17.68 -9.19 9.19
CA ASN A 242 -18.65 -8.09 9.16
C ASN A 242 -18.16 -6.97 10.08
N LEU A 243 -17.92 -5.77 9.54
CA LEU A 243 -17.37 -4.64 10.30
C LEU A 243 -18.37 -3.96 11.25
N ALA A 244 -19.67 -4.21 11.08
CA ALA A 244 -20.69 -3.69 11.98
C ALA A 244 -20.80 -4.52 13.26
N THR A 245 -20.59 -5.83 13.16
CA THR A 245 -20.70 -6.77 14.30
C THR A 245 -19.36 -7.27 14.82
N ASP A 246 -18.27 -7.03 14.09
CA ASP A 246 -16.96 -7.64 14.29
C ASP A 246 -17.02 -9.17 14.40
N GLU A 247 -17.85 -9.82 13.58
CA GLU A 247 -18.01 -11.27 13.56
C GLU A 247 -17.57 -11.85 12.22
N ILE A 248 -17.08 -13.09 12.24
CA ILE A 248 -16.88 -13.86 11.01
C ILE A 248 -18.25 -14.13 10.39
N ALA A 249 -18.50 -13.55 9.22
CA ALA A 249 -19.74 -13.70 8.47
C ALA A 249 -19.73 -14.93 7.56
N SER A 250 -18.57 -15.24 6.97
CA SER A 250 -18.38 -16.43 6.14
C SER A 250 -16.91 -16.79 6.01
N ASN A 251 -16.64 -18.04 5.67
CA ASN A 251 -15.32 -18.52 5.31
C ASN A 251 -15.42 -19.32 4.00
N LEU A 252 -14.66 -18.92 2.98
CA LEU A 252 -14.59 -19.62 1.69
C LEU A 252 -13.26 -20.36 1.58
N ILE A 253 -13.30 -21.68 1.59
CA ILE A 253 -12.12 -22.52 1.32
C ILE A 253 -11.85 -22.50 -0.18
N LEU A 254 -10.62 -22.14 -0.57
CA LEU A 254 -10.19 -22.18 -1.96
C LEU A 254 -9.89 -23.63 -2.39
N PRO A 255 -9.89 -23.95 -3.70
CA PRO A 255 -9.42 -25.24 -4.17
C PRO A 255 -7.99 -25.56 -3.72
N ASN A 256 -7.67 -26.84 -3.50
CA ASN A 256 -6.34 -27.27 -3.04
C ASN A 256 -5.20 -26.83 -3.96
N ALA A 257 -5.45 -26.70 -5.27
CA ALA A 257 -4.47 -26.20 -6.24
C ALA A 257 -4.07 -24.73 -6.01
N LEU A 258 -4.86 -23.99 -5.21
CA LEU A 258 -4.63 -22.61 -4.80
C LEU A 258 -4.16 -22.53 -3.33
N GLY A 259 -3.47 -23.56 -2.86
CA GLY A 259 -2.71 -23.50 -1.62
C GLY A 259 -1.68 -22.37 -1.66
N ASN A 260 -1.36 -21.80 -0.50
CA ASN A 260 -0.43 -20.67 -0.39
C ASN A 260 -0.82 -19.43 -1.24
N ALA A 261 -2.11 -19.07 -1.25
CA ALA A 261 -2.56 -17.83 -1.86
C ALA A 261 -2.10 -16.62 -1.03
N GLN A 262 -1.58 -15.60 -1.73
CA GLN A 262 -0.97 -14.40 -1.15
C GLN A 262 -1.55 -13.14 -1.80
N ASN A 263 -1.26 -11.99 -1.19
CA ASN A 263 -1.48 -10.67 -1.79
C ASN A 263 -2.92 -10.39 -2.21
N LEU A 264 -3.88 -10.58 -1.30
CA LEU A 264 -5.27 -10.17 -1.55
C LEU A 264 -5.32 -8.67 -1.87
N ASN A 265 -6.07 -8.34 -2.91
CA ASN A 265 -6.48 -6.98 -3.22
C ASN A 265 -7.95 -6.99 -3.70
N VAL A 266 -8.72 -5.96 -3.34
CA VAL A 266 -10.13 -5.83 -3.76
C VAL A 266 -10.30 -4.55 -4.56
N GLU A 267 -10.75 -4.69 -5.80
CA GLU A 267 -10.88 -3.55 -6.71
C GLU A 267 -12.06 -3.78 -7.67
N ASN A 268 -12.88 -2.74 -7.88
CA ASN A 268 -14.03 -2.76 -8.79
C ASN A 268 -14.95 -4.00 -8.65
N GLY A 269 -15.20 -4.44 -7.41
CA GLY A 269 -16.09 -5.57 -7.12
C GLY A 269 -15.50 -6.96 -7.38
N ASN A 270 -14.20 -7.04 -7.64
CA ASN A 270 -13.46 -8.30 -7.78
C ASN A 270 -12.40 -8.42 -6.68
N ILE A 271 -12.11 -9.66 -6.30
CA ILE A 271 -10.87 -10.00 -5.62
C ILE A 271 -9.79 -10.28 -6.65
N TYR A 272 -8.56 -9.97 -6.28
CA TYR A 272 -7.34 -10.37 -6.95
C TYR A 272 -6.38 -10.95 -5.90
N PHE A 273 -5.63 -11.98 -6.28
CA PHE A 273 -4.61 -12.58 -5.42
C PHE A 273 -3.61 -13.35 -6.27
N THR A 274 -2.53 -13.80 -5.64
CA THR A 274 -1.44 -14.51 -6.32
C THR A 274 -1.20 -15.88 -5.73
N VAL A 275 -0.83 -16.84 -6.58
CA VAL A 275 -0.25 -18.13 -6.18
C VAL A 275 0.98 -18.32 -7.06
N ASP A 276 2.17 -18.39 -6.44
CA ASP A 276 3.45 -18.31 -7.15
C ASP A 276 3.51 -17.07 -8.08
N SER A 277 3.84 -17.26 -9.36
CA SER A 277 3.84 -16.19 -10.38
C SER A 277 2.49 -15.99 -11.08
N LYS A 278 1.43 -16.70 -10.67
CA LYS A 278 0.10 -16.64 -11.29
C LYS A 278 -0.78 -15.64 -10.56
N VAL A 279 -1.55 -14.87 -11.33
CA VAL A 279 -2.54 -13.93 -10.82
C VAL A 279 -3.93 -14.51 -11.05
N PHE A 280 -4.77 -14.45 -10.01
CA PHE A 280 -6.15 -14.91 -10.05
C PHE A 280 -7.09 -13.73 -9.84
N SER A 281 -8.30 -13.85 -10.37
CA SER A 281 -9.38 -12.90 -10.12
C SER A 281 -10.72 -13.62 -10.04
N SER A 282 -11.62 -13.10 -9.22
CA SER A 282 -12.99 -13.58 -9.11
C SER A 282 -13.90 -12.44 -8.63
N PRO A 283 -15.19 -12.44 -8.99
CA PRO A 283 -16.16 -11.55 -8.35
C PRO A 283 -16.11 -11.68 -6.82
N LEU A 284 -16.21 -10.56 -6.11
CA LEU A 284 -16.04 -10.49 -4.65
C LEU A 284 -17.00 -11.39 -3.86
N ASN A 285 -18.18 -11.67 -4.42
CA ASN A 285 -19.23 -12.48 -3.79
C ASN A 285 -19.39 -13.87 -4.42
N SER A 286 -18.37 -14.35 -5.14
CA SER A 286 -18.39 -15.70 -5.70
C SER A 286 -18.45 -16.76 -4.60
N ALA A 287 -19.30 -17.77 -4.79
CA ALA A 287 -19.39 -18.91 -3.88
C ALA A 287 -18.23 -19.92 -4.01
N SER A 288 -17.41 -19.77 -5.06
CA SER A 288 -16.23 -20.60 -5.33
C SER A 288 -15.22 -19.84 -6.17
N ILE A 289 -13.95 -20.21 -6.10
CA ILE A 289 -12.86 -19.63 -6.89
C ILE A 289 -12.42 -20.61 -7.97
N SER A 290 -12.19 -20.12 -9.19
CA SER A 290 -11.65 -20.92 -10.30
C SER A 290 -10.16 -21.19 -10.10
N GLU A 291 -9.71 -22.40 -10.46
CA GLU A 291 -8.29 -22.77 -10.52
C GLU A 291 -7.58 -22.22 -11.77
N THR A 292 -8.33 -21.61 -12.70
CA THR A 292 -7.72 -21.00 -13.90
C THR A 292 -7.20 -19.61 -13.55
N PRO A 293 -5.90 -19.34 -13.71
CA PRO A 293 -5.37 -18.01 -13.47
C PRO A 293 -5.90 -17.02 -14.51
N LEU A 294 -6.03 -15.76 -14.11
CA LEU A 294 -6.28 -14.66 -15.04
C LEU A 294 -5.12 -14.55 -16.04
N PHE A 295 -3.89 -14.66 -15.53
CA PHE A 295 -2.67 -14.80 -16.33
C PHE A 295 -1.51 -15.32 -15.45
N THR A 296 -0.45 -15.76 -16.11
CA THR A 296 0.84 -16.05 -15.47
C THR A 296 1.80 -14.90 -15.75
N SER A 297 2.33 -14.26 -14.71
CA SER A 297 3.30 -13.19 -14.86
C SER A 297 4.66 -13.73 -15.32
N THR A 298 5.49 -12.84 -15.87
CA THR A 298 6.89 -13.16 -16.23
C THR A 298 7.86 -12.93 -15.07
N ALA A 299 7.36 -12.56 -13.88
CA ALA A 299 8.19 -12.40 -12.70
C ALA A 299 8.82 -13.76 -12.31
N THR A 300 10.10 -13.75 -12.00
CA THR A 300 10.80 -14.94 -11.51
C THR A 300 10.36 -15.25 -10.08
N THR A 301 10.33 -14.20 -9.26
CA THR A 301 9.94 -14.24 -7.85
C THR A 301 8.98 -13.08 -7.59
N LEU A 302 7.68 -13.33 -7.75
CA LEU A 302 6.64 -12.33 -7.44
C LEU A 302 6.70 -12.02 -5.94
N TYR A 303 6.91 -10.75 -5.59
CA TYR A 303 7.19 -10.35 -4.21
C TYR A 303 6.26 -9.29 -3.65
N GLY A 304 5.76 -8.40 -4.50
CA GLY A 304 4.79 -7.36 -4.16
C GLY A 304 3.71 -7.29 -5.23
N PHE A 305 2.50 -6.92 -4.82
CA PHE A 305 1.33 -6.92 -5.68
C PHE A 305 0.28 -5.93 -5.20
N THR A 306 -0.34 -5.19 -6.11
CA THR A 306 -1.54 -4.39 -5.84
C THR A 306 -2.33 -4.20 -7.13
N VAL A 307 -3.64 -3.99 -7.01
CA VAL A 307 -4.49 -3.58 -8.13
C VAL A 307 -5.03 -2.19 -7.81
N LYS A 308 -5.04 -1.31 -8.82
CA LYS A 308 -5.71 -0.03 -8.71
C LYS A 308 -6.43 0.29 -10.01
N ASN A 309 -7.71 0.61 -9.90
CA ASN A 309 -8.59 0.81 -11.04
C ASN A 309 -8.58 -0.40 -11.99
N THR A 310 -8.01 -0.22 -13.19
CA THR A 310 -7.90 -1.26 -14.23
C THR A 310 -6.46 -1.73 -14.45
N THR A 311 -5.58 -1.49 -13.47
CA THR A 311 -4.15 -1.76 -13.57
C THR A 311 -3.67 -2.63 -12.43
N ILE A 312 -2.94 -3.67 -12.77
CA ILE A 312 -2.29 -4.60 -11.84
C ILE A 312 -0.80 -4.26 -11.82
N TYR A 313 -0.26 -4.01 -10.63
CA TYR A 313 1.15 -3.78 -10.40
C TYR A 313 1.71 -4.98 -9.66
N LEU A 314 2.79 -5.55 -10.19
CA LEU A 314 3.51 -6.62 -9.54
C LEU A 314 5.00 -6.36 -9.56
N SER A 315 5.69 -6.83 -8.54
CA SER A 315 7.13 -6.69 -8.41
C SER A 315 7.82 -8.05 -8.41
N ASP A 316 9.04 -8.06 -8.93
CA ASP A 316 9.89 -9.24 -9.03
C ASP A 316 11.17 -9.03 -8.23
N ALA A 317 11.36 -9.81 -7.18
CA ALA A 317 12.58 -9.82 -6.38
C ALA A 317 13.75 -10.53 -7.08
N LYS A 318 13.48 -11.22 -8.21
CA LYS A 318 14.43 -12.01 -8.99
C LYS A 318 15.16 -13.04 -8.15
N ASP A 319 16.39 -12.73 -7.76
CA ASP A 319 17.36 -13.59 -7.10
C ASP A 319 17.75 -13.08 -5.70
N TYR A 320 17.04 -12.06 -5.19
CA TYR A 320 17.31 -11.40 -3.90
C TYR A 320 18.69 -10.74 -3.78
N ASN A 321 19.40 -10.56 -4.90
CA ASN A 321 20.76 -9.99 -4.92
C ASN A 321 20.89 -8.84 -5.92
N SER A 322 20.24 -8.97 -7.07
CA SER A 322 20.23 -7.97 -8.13
C SER A 322 19.01 -7.04 -8.02
N ASP A 323 19.10 -5.89 -8.69
CA ASP A 323 17.98 -4.96 -8.86
C ASP A 323 16.74 -5.67 -9.40
N GLY A 324 15.61 -5.48 -8.72
CA GLY A 324 14.36 -6.13 -9.04
C GLY A 324 13.61 -5.51 -10.22
N GLY A 325 12.40 -6.01 -10.45
CA GLY A 325 11.52 -5.54 -11.52
C GLY A 325 10.17 -5.05 -11.00
N VAL A 326 9.55 -4.15 -11.75
CA VAL A 326 8.12 -3.85 -11.68
C VAL A 326 7.51 -4.17 -13.02
N PHE A 327 6.36 -4.83 -13.00
CA PHE A 327 5.56 -5.12 -14.18
C PHE A 327 4.17 -4.55 -13.99
N ILE A 328 3.67 -3.88 -15.02
CA ILE A 328 2.35 -3.25 -15.04
C ILE A 328 1.51 -4.00 -16.06
N TYR A 329 0.44 -4.62 -15.60
CA TYR A 329 -0.52 -5.35 -16.43
C TYR A 329 -1.87 -4.63 -16.44
N SER A 330 -2.65 -4.81 -17.50
CA SER A 330 -4.08 -4.54 -17.45
C SER A 330 -4.80 -5.60 -16.60
N THR A 331 -6.02 -5.33 -16.16
CA THR A 331 -6.90 -6.33 -15.52
C THR A 331 -7.38 -7.43 -16.48
N SER A 332 -6.99 -7.39 -17.77
CA SER A 332 -7.13 -8.50 -18.72
C SER A 332 -5.88 -9.37 -18.85
N GLY A 333 -4.82 -9.09 -18.08
CA GLY A 333 -3.57 -9.84 -18.09
C GLY A 333 -2.59 -9.45 -19.20
N THR A 334 -2.78 -8.30 -19.86
CA THR A 334 -1.84 -7.81 -20.88
C THR A 334 -0.72 -7.00 -20.23
N LEU A 335 0.54 -7.37 -20.45
CA LEU A 335 1.69 -6.58 -20.00
C LEU A 335 1.73 -5.25 -20.74
N VAL A 336 1.70 -4.15 -19.98
CA VAL A 336 1.71 -2.77 -20.48
C VAL A 336 3.10 -2.17 -20.41
N ASN A 337 3.78 -2.32 -19.26
CA ASN A 337 5.10 -1.76 -19.02
C ASN A 337 5.91 -2.62 -18.06
N GLN A 338 7.24 -2.46 -18.12
CA GLN A 338 8.16 -3.04 -17.17
C GLN A 338 9.30 -2.07 -16.85
N PHE A 339 9.78 -2.08 -15.61
CA PHE A 339 10.85 -1.22 -15.13
C PHE A 339 11.81 -2.00 -14.26
N THR A 340 13.10 -1.67 -14.33
CA THR A 340 14.08 -2.08 -13.32
C THR A 340 14.02 -1.10 -12.15
N VAL A 341 13.86 -1.62 -10.94
CA VAL A 341 13.84 -0.82 -9.69
C VAL A 341 14.97 -1.29 -8.77
N GLY A 342 14.95 -0.91 -7.49
CA GLY A 342 16.00 -1.31 -6.56
C GLY A 342 15.89 -2.77 -6.13
N LEU A 343 16.73 -3.15 -5.16
CA LEU A 343 16.80 -4.51 -4.63
C LEU A 343 15.53 -4.93 -3.86
N ILE A 344 14.93 -6.05 -4.26
CA ILE A 344 13.76 -6.68 -3.61
C ILE A 344 12.58 -5.71 -3.48
N PRO A 345 11.96 -5.28 -4.59
CA PRO A 345 10.76 -4.46 -4.56
C PRO A 345 9.59 -5.23 -3.93
N ASN A 346 8.99 -4.71 -2.86
CA ASN A 346 8.01 -5.43 -2.03
C ASN A 346 6.65 -4.75 -1.89
N GLY A 347 6.50 -3.50 -2.36
CA GLY A 347 5.23 -2.78 -2.20
C GLY A 347 5.09 -1.57 -3.11
N PHE A 348 3.83 -1.17 -3.30
CA PHE A 348 3.42 -0.06 -4.15
C PHE A 348 2.57 0.92 -3.35
N TYR A 349 2.90 2.20 -3.38
CA TYR A 349 2.21 3.23 -2.62
C TYR A 349 1.89 4.42 -3.53
N PHE A 350 0.59 4.65 -3.75
CA PHE A 350 0.12 5.65 -4.68
C PHE A 350 0.24 7.07 -4.12
N ASN A 351 0.78 7.97 -4.94
CA ASN A 351 1.04 9.37 -4.61
C ASN A 351 0.25 10.35 -5.47
#